data_AF-A0A2M8N4W0-F1
#
_entry.id   AF-A0A2M8N4W0-F1
#
_cell.length_a   1.000
_cell.length_b   1.000
_cell.length_c   1.000
_cell.angle_alpha   90.00
_cell.angle_beta   90.00
_cell.angle_gamma   90.00
#
_symmetry.space_group_name_H-M   'P 1'
#
loop_
_entity.id
_entity.type
_entity.pdbx_description
1 polymer ?
#
loop_
_entity_poly.entity_id
_entity_poly.type
_entity_poly.pdbx_seq_one_letter_code
_entity_poly.pdbx_strand_id
1 'polypeptide(L)'
;MKRDELQEKILKLYADERESLGESGTNEHLERGKAWDLSGTLSEGGVLVFPHIDIQDCGYQVAACVHAALDSGADKVVVLSVLHAFTQEM
;
A
#
# COMPACT_ATOMS: atom_id res chain seq x y z
N MET A 1 9.07 -23.71 8.78
CA MET A 1 9.83 -22.48 9.08
C MET A 1 9.35 -21.98 10.44
N LYS A 2 10.25 -21.57 11.34
CA LYS A 2 9.83 -21.02 12.64
C LYS A 2 9.24 -19.62 12.44
N ARG A 3 8.32 -19.20 13.31
CA ARG A 3 7.63 -17.89 13.21
C ARG A 3 8.62 -16.73 13.06
N ASP A 4 9.64 -16.71 13.90
CA ASP A 4 10.61 -15.62 13.92
C ASP A 4 11.44 -15.59 12.61
N GLU A 5 11.79 -16.76 12.07
CA GLU A 5 12.45 -16.87 10.75
C GLU A 5 11.54 -16.40 9.60
N LEU A 6 10.21 -16.56 9.71
CA LEU A 6 9.25 -16.04 8.74
C LEU A 6 9.20 -14.51 8.79
N GLN A 7 9.12 -13.95 9.99
CA GLN A 7 9.09 -12.50 10.19
C GLN A 7 10.34 -11.85 9.61
N GLU A 8 11.53 -12.36 9.94
CA GLU A 8 12.80 -11.84 9.42
C GLU A 8 12.85 -11.85 7.90
N LYS A 9 12.37 -12.95 7.27
CA LYS A 9 12.33 -13.06 5.81
C LYS A 9 11.35 -12.08 5.17
N ILE A 10 10.16 -11.90 5.74
CA ILE A 10 9.17 -10.94 5.21
C ILE A 10 9.69 -9.51 5.33
N LEU A 11 10.24 -9.14 6.50
CA LEU A 11 10.80 -7.80 6.70
C LEU A 11 11.97 -7.53 5.74
N LYS A 12 12.83 -8.54 5.53
CA LYS A 12 13.91 -8.44 4.54
C LYS A 12 13.38 -8.30 3.12
N LEU A 13 12.37 -9.09 2.74
CA LEU A 13 11.75 -9.02 1.41
C LEU A 13 11.23 -7.60 1.13
N TYR A 14 10.43 -7.02 2.03
CA TYR A 14 9.93 -5.65 1.84
C TYR A 14 11.04 -4.60 1.80
N ALA A 15 12.10 -4.76 2.59
CA ALA A 15 13.24 -3.86 2.56
C ALA A 15 13.98 -3.92 1.21
N ASP A 16 14.24 -5.13 0.72
CA ASP A 16 14.90 -5.37 -0.57
C ASP A 16 14.03 -4.88 -1.73
N GLU A 17 12.72 -5.17 -1.72
CA GLU A 17 11.78 -4.70 -2.73
C GLU A 17 11.73 -3.18 -2.80
N ARG A 18 11.66 -2.51 -1.64
CA ARG A 18 11.67 -1.05 -1.53
C ARG A 18 12.98 -0.45 -2.04
N GLU A 19 14.11 -1.05 -1.69
CA GLU A 19 15.43 -0.60 -2.17
C GLU A 19 15.53 -0.74 -3.69
N SER A 20 15.11 -1.90 -4.22
CA SER A 20 15.13 -2.18 -5.65
C SER A 20 14.17 -1.30 -6.45
N LEU A 21 12.99 -0.99 -5.91
CA LEU A 21 12.02 -0.08 -6.56
C LEU A 21 12.59 1.35 -6.64
N GLY A 22 13.21 1.79 -5.55
CA GLY A 22 13.82 3.12 -5.45
C GLY A 22 12.84 4.26 -5.68
N GLU A 23 13.38 5.48 -5.75
CA GLU A 23 12.58 6.69 -5.97
C GLU A 23 11.93 6.72 -7.36
N SER A 24 12.68 6.32 -8.40
CA SER A 24 12.18 6.34 -9.77
C SER A 24 10.99 5.40 -9.96
N GLY A 25 11.07 4.16 -9.47
CA GLY A 25 9.97 3.20 -9.57
C GLY A 25 8.76 3.62 -8.72
N THR A 26 9.01 4.23 -7.56
CA THR A 26 7.94 4.84 -6.74
C THR A 26 7.20 5.93 -7.52
N ASN A 27 7.94 6.83 -8.17
CA ASN A 27 7.35 7.90 -8.98
C ASN A 27 6.59 7.35 -10.19
N GLU A 28 7.11 6.31 -10.84
CA GLU A 28 6.39 5.64 -11.93
C GLU A 28 5.07 5.02 -11.45
N HIS A 29 5.06 4.37 -10.28
CA HIS A 29 3.82 3.87 -9.67
C HIS A 29 2.83 4.98 -9.36
N LEU A 30 3.32 6.13 -8.85
CA LEU A 30 2.48 7.31 -8.63
C LEU A 30 1.87 7.82 -9.94
N GLU A 31 2.63 7.89 -11.03
CA GLU A 31 2.09 8.30 -12.33
C GLU A 31 1.08 7.27 -12.87
N ARG A 32 1.39 5.97 -12.80
CA ARG A 32 0.45 4.90 -13.20
C ARG A 32 -0.84 4.96 -12.39
N GLY A 33 -0.76 5.24 -11.09
CA GLY A 33 -1.91 5.35 -10.19
C GLY A 33 -2.97 6.36 -10.64
N LYS A 34 -2.59 7.39 -11.40
CA LYS A 34 -3.52 8.39 -11.96
C LYS A 34 -4.46 7.83 -13.03
N ALA A 35 -4.19 6.62 -13.55
CA ALA A 35 -5.06 5.97 -14.52
C ALA A 35 -6.43 5.59 -13.94
N TRP A 36 -6.58 5.59 -12.61
CA TRP A 36 -7.85 5.32 -11.93
C TRP A 36 -8.33 6.57 -11.19
N ASP A 37 -9.49 7.10 -11.60
CA ASP A 37 -10.21 8.09 -10.81
C ASP A 37 -11.15 7.35 -9.84
N LEU A 38 -10.73 7.28 -8.57
CA LEU A 38 -11.48 6.63 -7.49
C LEU A 38 -11.96 7.63 -6.43
N SER A 39 -11.73 8.93 -6.65
CA SER A 39 -12.03 10.01 -5.71
C SER A 39 -13.51 10.02 -5.30
N GLY A 40 -14.41 9.78 -6.27
CA GLY A 40 -15.85 9.67 -6.06
C GLY A 40 -16.25 8.59 -5.04
N THR A 41 -15.53 7.46 -5.01
CA THR A 41 -15.81 6.39 -4.04
C THR A 41 -15.63 6.88 -2.62
N LEU A 42 -14.58 7.67 -2.35
CA LEU A 42 -14.31 8.19 -1.01
C LEU A 42 -15.22 9.37 -0.65
N SER A 43 -15.51 10.27 -1.60
CA SER A 43 -16.39 11.42 -1.37
C SER A 43 -17.84 11.01 -1.08
N GLU A 44 -18.27 9.86 -1.60
CA GLU A 44 -19.58 9.25 -1.32
C GLU A 44 -19.60 8.40 -0.03
N GLY A 45 -18.49 8.36 0.73
CA GLY A 45 -18.38 7.63 1.99
C GLY A 45 -18.08 6.13 1.83
N GLY A 46 -17.62 5.71 0.66
CA GLY A 46 -17.20 4.34 0.36
C GLY A 46 -15.80 4.00 0.89
N VAL A 47 -15.33 2.80 0.52
CA VAL A 47 -14.05 2.26 0.95
C VAL A 47 -13.27 1.73 -0.25
N LEU A 48 -11.97 2.00 -0.28
CA LEU A 48 -11.03 1.41 -1.24
C LEU A 48 -10.25 0.28 -0.55
N VAL A 49 -10.31 -0.92 -1.12
CA VAL A 49 -9.60 -2.11 -0.60
C VAL A 49 -8.74 -2.68 -1.72
N PHE A 50 -7.44 -2.77 -1.47
CA PHE A 50 -6.50 -3.42 -2.38
C PHE A 50 -5.64 -4.42 -1.60
N PRO A 51 -5.81 -5.73 -1.83
CA PRO A 51 -4.93 -6.73 -1.23
C PRO A 51 -3.58 -6.64 -1.94
N HIS A 52 -2.60 -6.02 -1.30
CA HIS A 52 -1.25 -5.95 -1.81
C HIS A 52 -0.55 -7.31 -1.63
N ILE A 53 0.27 -7.69 -2.62
CA ILE A 53 1.06 -8.93 -2.58
C ILE A 53 2.56 -8.60 -2.57
N ASP A 54 2.99 -7.58 -3.34
CA ASP A 54 4.37 -7.11 -3.50
C ASP A 54 4.33 -5.61 -3.90
N ILE A 55 5.24 -4.76 -3.40
CA ILE A 55 5.22 -3.31 -3.70
C ILE A 55 5.69 -2.96 -5.13
N GLN A 56 6.58 -3.76 -5.71
CA GLN A 56 7.02 -3.63 -7.10
C GLN A 56 5.90 -3.96 -8.10
N ASP A 57 5.12 -5.00 -7.79
CA ASP A 57 4.04 -5.43 -8.69
C ASP A 57 2.75 -4.65 -8.49
N CYS A 58 2.40 -4.32 -7.24
CA CYS A 58 1.10 -3.74 -6.90
C CYS A 58 1.17 -2.28 -6.42
N GLY A 59 2.36 -1.66 -6.33
CA GLY A 59 2.52 -0.32 -5.75
C GLY A 59 1.68 0.77 -6.43
N TYR A 60 1.43 0.64 -7.74
CA TYR A 60 0.57 1.57 -8.47
C TYR A 60 -0.91 1.53 -8.04
N GLN A 61 -1.38 0.41 -7.49
CA GLN A 61 -2.76 0.29 -6.97
C GLN A 61 -2.88 1.03 -5.64
N VAL A 62 -1.85 0.96 -4.81
CA VAL A 62 -1.75 1.79 -3.60
C VAL A 62 -1.68 3.26 -3.99
N ALA A 63 -0.91 3.61 -5.03
CA ALA A 63 -0.86 4.97 -5.54
C ALA A 63 -2.23 5.48 -6.02
N ALA A 64 -3.06 4.64 -6.64
CA ALA A 64 -4.43 5.01 -7.01
C ALA A 64 -5.27 5.40 -5.77
N CYS A 65 -5.13 4.68 -4.65
CA CYS A 65 -5.76 5.07 -3.38
C CYS A 65 -5.22 6.39 -2.83
N VAL A 66 -3.92 6.63 -2.95
CA VAL A 66 -3.30 7.88 -2.51
C VAL A 66 -3.88 9.06 -3.28
N HIS A 67 -3.96 8.97 -4.62
CA HIS A 67 -4.61 10.01 -5.43
C HIS A 67 -6.07 10.18 -5.07
N ALA A 68 -6.83 9.08 -4.95
CA ALA A 68 -8.22 9.14 -4.55
C ALA A 68 -8.43 9.84 -3.19
N ALA A 69 -7.57 9.55 -2.22
CA ALA A 69 -7.60 10.18 -0.91
C ALA A 69 -7.35 11.70 -1.01
N LEU A 70 -6.33 12.11 -1.78
CA LEU A 70 -5.98 13.52 -2.01
C LEU A 70 -7.09 14.28 -2.78
N ASP A 71 -7.69 13.63 -3.76
CA ASP A 71 -8.65 14.25 -4.69
C ASP A 71 -10.11 14.15 -4.21
N SER A 72 -10.39 13.33 -3.19
CA SER A 72 -11.76 13.12 -2.66
C SER A 72 -12.41 14.37 -2.06
N GLY A 73 -11.63 15.39 -1.70
CA GLY A 73 -12.09 16.55 -0.94
C GLY A 73 -12.45 16.24 0.52
N ALA A 74 -12.19 15.02 1.01
CA ALA A 74 -12.42 14.67 2.41
C ALA A 74 -11.41 15.38 3.33
N ASP A 75 -11.91 15.96 4.42
CA ASP A 75 -11.04 16.61 5.43
C ASP A 75 -10.10 15.63 6.13
N LYS A 76 -10.48 14.35 6.19
CA LYS A 76 -9.76 13.27 6.87
C LYS A 76 -9.96 11.95 6.14
N VAL A 77 -8.90 11.14 6.12
CA VAL A 77 -8.91 9.76 5.62
C VAL A 77 -8.43 8.83 6.72
N VAL A 78 -9.10 7.69 6.89
CA VAL A 78 -8.68 6.63 7.81
C VAL A 78 -8.00 5.53 6.99
N VAL A 79 -6.72 5.29 7.28
CA VAL A 79 -5.95 4.20 6.66
C VAL A 79 -5.93 3.02 7.62
N LEU A 80 -6.49 1.89 7.17
CA LEU A 80 -6.49 0.64 7.92
C LEU A 80 -5.46 -0.30 7.29
N SER A 81 -4.59 -0.87 8.12
CA SER A 81 -3.62 -1.88 7.71
C SER A 81 -3.67 -3.07 8.66
N VAL A 82 -3.17 -4.21 8.19
CA VAL A 82 -3.10 -5.43 8.99
C VAL A 82 -1.84 -5.44 9.84
N LEU A 83 -2.04 -5.64 11.14
CA LEU A 83 -0.94 -5.93 12.05
C LEU A 83 -0.65 -7.42 11.97
N HIS A 84 0.53 -7.77 11.46
CA HIS A 84 0.94 -9.16 11.36
C HIS A 84 1.32 -9.68 12.76
N ALA A 85 0.74 -10.82 13.14
CA ALA A 85 1.00 -11.48 14.43
C ALA A 85 2.38 -12.16 14.45
N PHE A 86 3.43 -11.35 14.45
CA PHE A 86 4.81 -11.83 14.46
C PHE A 86 5.41 -11.95 15.87
N THR A 87 4.74 -11.45 16.90
CA THR A 87 5.16 -11.61 18.30
C THR A 87 4.36 -12.74 18.97
N GLN A 88 4.67 -13.07 20.21
CA GLN A 88 3.91 -14.07 20.99
C GLN A 88 2.69 -13.48 21.70
N GLU A 89 2.69 -12.15 21.87
CA GLU A 89 1.62 -11.40 22.53
C GLU A 89 0.50 -10.99 21.56
N MET A 90 0.67 -11.24 20.26
CA MET A 90 -0.31 -11.06 19.18
C MET A 90 -0.60 -12.40 18.51
#